data_AF-K9GWZ7-F1
#
_entry.id   AF-K9GWZ7-F1
#
_cell.length_a   1.000
_cell.length_b   1.000
_cell.length_c   1.000
_cell.angle_alpha   90.00
_cell.angle_beta   90.00
_cell.angle_gamma   90.00
#
_symmetry.space_group_name_H-M   'P 1'
#
loop_
_entity.id
_entity.type
_entity.pdbx_description
1 polymer ?
#
loop_
_entity_poly.entity_id
_entity_poly.type
_entity_poly.pdbx_seq_one_letter_code
_entity_poly.pdbx_strand_id
1 'polypeptide(L)'
;MAFRNTAIVAGTILTGVLAYAVYFDYKRQSDPNFRKSLKKNNKKVEQTAKQEAEAGAAARVVELKNALEQVKRNGELPTDLEEKESFFMSQVALGESLCASEGSQVEAAIAFWKALKVYPQPQDLIGIYDKTVPKETLEILAELIALDGGQSTGAKTGTDDNIE
;
A
#
# COMPACT_ATOMS: atom_id res chain seq x y z
N MET A 1 -66.94 0.83 -28.71
CA MET A 1 -66.72 1.89 -27.67
C MET A 1 -66.01 1.37 -26.41
N ALA A 2 -66.10 0.08 -26.05
CA ALA A 2 -65.48 -0.47 -24.83
C ALA A 2 -63.94 -0.31 -24.73
N PHE A 3 -63.19 -0.56 -25.81
CA PHE A 3 -61.71 -0.50 -25.79
C PHE A 3 -61.14 0.90 -25.50
N ARG A 4 -61.85 1.97 -25.88
CA ARG A 4 -61.42 3.36 -25.61
C ARG A 4 -61.49 3.69 -24.12
N ASN A 5 -62.51 3.18 -23.42
CA ASN A 5 -62.67 3.42 -21.99
C ASN A 5 -61.64 2.61 -21.18
N THR A 6 -61.33 1.38 -21.58
CA THR A 6 -60.30 0.54 -20.93
C THR A 6 -58.91 1.15 -21.05
N ALA A 7 -58.55 1.70 -22.22
CA ALA A 7 -57.26 2.37 -22.42
C ALA A 7 -57.10 3.62 -21.54
N ILE A 8 -58.18 4.41 -21.39
CA ILE A 8 -58.21 5.60 -20.53
C ILE A 8 -58.02 5.20 -19.05
N VAL A 9 -58.72 4.16 -18.59
CA VAL A 9 -58.60 3.66 -17.21
C VAL A 9 -57.22 3.07 -16.92
N ALA A 10 -56.63 2.32 -17.86
CA ALA A 10 -55.29 1.78 -17.69
C ALA A 10 -54.23 2.89 -17.62
N GLY A 11 -54.36 3.94 -18.45
CA GLY A 11 -53.44 5.08 -18.45
C GLY A 11 -53.46 5.88 -17.15
N THR A 12 -54.63 6.09 -16.55
CA THR A 12 -54.74 6.83 -15.28
C THR A 12 -54.15 6.07 -14.10
N ILE A 13 -54.35 4.75 -14.05
CA ILE A 13 -53.76 3.89 -13.02
C ILE A 13 -52.23 3.92 -13.11
N LEU A 14 -51.66 3.73 -14.32
CA LEU A 14 -50.22 3.74 -14.52
C LEU A 14 -49.60 5.08 -14.08
N THR A 15 -50.25 6.20 -14.45
CA THR A 15 -49.79 7.55 -14.08
C THR A 15 -49.86 7.77 -12.57
N GLY A 16 -50.92 7.29 -11.90
CA GLY A 16 -51.05 7.37 -10.45
C GLY A 16 -49.97 6.58 -9.71
N VAL A 17 -49.62 5.38 -10.19
CA VAL A 17 -48.55 4.56 -9.61
C VAL A 17 -47.18 5.23 -9.78
N LEU A 18 -46.89 5.76 -10.97
CA LEU A 18 -45.63 6.48 -11.23
C LEU A 18 -45.52 7.75 -10.38
N ALA A 19 -46.59 8.54 -10.29
CA ALA A 19 -46.63 9.74 -9.45
C ALA A 19 -46.43 9.39 -7.97
N TYR A 20 -47.04 8.30 -7.49
CA TYR A 20 -46.85 7.83 -6.12
C TYR A 20 -45.42 7.33 -5.87
N ALA A 21 -44.83 6.59 -6.82
CA ALA A 21 -43.45 6.13 -6.71
C ALA A 21 -42.46 7.29 -6.60
N VAL A 22 -42.62 8.32 -7.44
CA VAL A 22 -41.81 9.55 -7.39
C VAL A 22 -42.00 10.29 -6.06
N TYR A 23 -43.25 10.47 -5.61
CA TYR A 23 -43.53 11.12 -4.33
C TYR A 23 -42.94 10.34 -3.14
N PHE A 24 -43.09 9.01 -3.15
CA PHE A 24 -42.61 8.16 -2.08
C PHE A 24 -41.08 8.16 -2.00
N ASP A 25 -40.38 8.12 -3.14
CA ASP A 25 -38.93 8.20 -3.17
C ASP A 25 -38.43 9.58 -2.67
N TYR A 26 -39.07 10.67 -3.10
CA TYR A 26 -38.78 12.02 -2.61
C TYR A 26 -38.98 12.12 -1.08
N LYS A 27 -40.11 11.62 -0.57
CA LYS A 27 -40.41 11.60 0.86
C LYS A 27 -39.37 10.82 1.65
N ARG A 28 -38.91 9.67 1.12
CA ARG A 28 -37.88 8.83 1.77
C ARG A 28 -36.53 9.53 1.84
N GLN A 29 -36.11 10.23 0.78
CA GLN A 29 -34.82 10.93 0.74
C GLN A 29 -34.80 12.19 1.63
N SER A 30 -35.97 12.80 1.87
CA SER A 30 -36.12 13.99 2.73
C SER A 30 -36.13 13.69 4.25
N ASP A 31 -36.13 12.42 4.66
CA ASP A 31 -36.17 12.04 6.08
C ASP A 31 -34.84 12.37 6.80
N PRO A 32 -34.86 13.16 7.89
CA PRO A 32 -33.68 13.47 8.69
C PRO A 32 -32.94 12.23 9.22
N ASN A 33 -33.67 11.14 9.52
CA ASN A 33 -33.09 9.90 10.00
C ASN A 33 -32.29 9.18 8.92
N PHE A 34 -32.77 9.22 7.66
CA PHE A 34 -32.05 8.65 6.51
C PHE A 34 -30.73 9.38 6.25
N ARG A 35 -30.72 10.71 6.36
CA ARG A 35 -29.48 11.50 6.22
C ARG A 35 -28.50 11.22 7.37
N LYS A 36 -29.00 11.05 8.60
CA LYS A 36 -28.18 10.67 9.76
C LYS A 36 -27.59 9.26 9.59
N SER A 37 -28.37 8.30 9.11
CA SER A 37 -27.89 6.93 8.89
C SER A 37 -26.84 6.87 7.78
N LEU A 38 -27.01 7.60 6.68
CA LEU A 38 -26.01 7.75 5.62
C LEU A 38 -24.68 8.30 6.16
N LYS A 39 -24.72 9.40 6.93
CA LYS A 39 -23.51 9.96 7.55
C LYS A 39 -22.82 8.95 8.48
N LYS A 40 -23.59 8.23 9.29
CA LYS A 40 -23.05 7.20 10.20
C LYS A 40 -22.43 6.04 9.43
N ASN A 41 -23.07 5.58 8.35
CA ASN A 41 -22.57 4.49 7.52
C ASN A 41 -21.31 4.91 6.76
N ASN A 42 -21.28 6.10 6.16
CA ASN A 42 -20.08 6.62 5.49
C ASN A 42 -18.91 6.75 6.47
N LYS A 43 -19.15 7.29 7.68
CA LYS A 43 -18.12 7.36 8.72
C LYS A 43 -17.63 5.97 9.14
N LYS A 44 -18.51 4.99 9.25
CA LYS A 44 -18.12 3.61 9.55
C LYS A 44 -17.27 3.01 8.44
N VAL A 45 -17.66 3.18 7.17
CA VAL A 45 -16.90 2.69 6.02
C VAL A 45 -15.51 3.34 5.96
N GLU A 46 -15.43 4.64 6.22
CA GLU A 46 -14.14 5.34 6.28
C GLU A 46 -13.29 4.84 7.45
N GLN A 47 -13.90 4.60 8.62
CA GLN A 47 -13.20 4.05 9.78
C GLN A 47 -12.72 2.61 9.55
N THR A 48 -13.54 1.75 8.95
CA THR A 48 -13.13 0.38 8.63
C THR A 48 -12.04 0.37 7.57
N ALA A 49 -12.14 1.20 6.53
CA ALA A 49 -11.08 1.32 5.52
C ALA A 49 -9.74 1.81 6.13
N LYS A 50 -9.79 2.78 7.04
CA LYS A 50 -8.60 3.25 7.78
C LYS A 50 -8.02 2.15 8.67
N GLN A 51 -8.87 1.45 9.43
CA GLN A 51 -8.44 0.34 10.28
C GLN A 51 -7.85 -0.83 9.48
N GLU A 52 -8.43 -1.16 8.32
CA GLU A 52 -7.91 -2.20 7.42
C GLU A 52 -6.57 -1.79 6.80
N ALA A 53 -6.41 -0.53 6.40
CA ALA A 53 -5.14 0.01 5.90
C ALA A 53 -4.05 0.01 6.99
N GLU A 54 -4.37 0.46 8.20
CA GLU A 54 -3.46 0.45 9.34
C GLU A 54 -3.09 -0.99 9.77
N ALA A 55 -4.06 -1.91 9.80
CA ALA A 55 -3.83 -3.31 10.13
C ALA A 55 -2.97 -4.01 9.06
N GLY A 56 -3.21 -3.71 7.77
CA GLY A 56 -2.39 -4.21 6.66
C GLY A 56 -0.95 -3.70 6.72
N ALA A 57 -0.76 -2.41 7.00
CA ALA A 57 0.57 -1.83 7.19
C ALA A 57 1.30 -2.44 8.40
N ALA A 58 0.62 -2.59 9.54
CA ALA A 58 1.19 -3.21 10.74
C ALA A 58 1.57 -4.69 10.50
N ALA A 59 0.74 -5.45 9.78
CA ALA A 59 1.05 -6.83 9.41
C ALA A 59 2.30 -6.91 8.53
N ARG A 60 2.44 -6.02 7.55
CA ARG A 60 3.62 -5.95 6.67
C ARG A 60 4.90 -5.66 7.46
N VAL A 61 4.84 -4.72 8.42
CA VAL A 61 5.98 -4.40 9.31
C VAL A 61 6.40 -5.62 10.14
N VAL A 62 5.43 -6.37 10.68
CA VAL A 62 5.70 -7.58 11.48
C VAL A 62 6.33 -8.67 10.61
N GLU A 63 5.85 -8.86 9.38
CA GLU A 63 6.42 -9.79 8.41
C GLU A 63 7.87 -9.42 8.06
N LEU A 64 8.12 -8.14 7.77
CA LEU A 64 9.47 -7.59 7.52
C LEU A 64 10.41 -7.84 8.71
N LYS A 65 9.95 -7.58 9.94
CA LYS A 65 10.72 -7.86 11.16
C LYS A 65 11.05 -9.33 11.31
N ASN A 66 10.07 -10.21 11.12
CA ASN A 66 10.27 -11.66 11.23
C ASN A 66 11.26 -12.17 10.17
N ALA A 67 11.14 -11.69 8.92
CA ALA A 67 12.06 -12.04 7.85
C ALA A 67 13.49 -11.54 8.14
N LEU A 68 13.62 -10.33 8.66
CA LEU A 68 14.91 -9.77 9.09
C LEU A 68 15.53 -10.55 10.26
N GLU A 69 14.73 -10.94 11.26
CA GLU A 69 15.20 -11.75 12.38
C GLU A 69 15.63 -13.15 11.94
N GLN A 70 14.91 -13.78 11.01
CA GLN A 70 15.33 -15.06 10.43
C GLN A 70 16.66 -14.92 9.70
N VAL A 71 16.84 -13.85 8.94
CA VAL A 71 18.10 -13.53 8.27
C VAL A 71 19.23 -13.30 9.27
N LYS A 72 18.99 -12.55 10.34
CA LYS A 72 19.99 -12.32 11.40
C LYS A 72 20.36 -13.59 12.17
N ARG A 73 19.40 -14.51 12.35
CA ARG A 73 19.61 -15.80 13.03
C ARG A 73 20.36 -16.80 12.16
N ASN A 74 20.13 -16.79 10.85
CA ASN A 74 20.71 -17.76 9.91
C ASN A 74 21.97 -17.24 9.20
N GLY A 75 22.18 -15.92 9.20
CA GLY A 75 23.25 -15.26 8.45
C GLY A 75 24.51 -15.08 9.27
N GLU A 76 25.42 -16.05 9.18
CA GLU A 76 26.84 -15.79 9.44
C GLU A 76 27.33 -14.89 8.29
N LEU A 77 27.53 -13.59 8.55
CA LEU A 77 28.13 -12.69 7.57
C LEU A 77 29.59 -13.13 7.35
N PRO A 78 30.05 -13.31 6.09
CA PRO A 78 31.43 -13.70 5.85
C PRO A 78 32.38 -12.68 6.47
N THR A 79 33.35 -13.15 7.24
CA THR A 79 34.34 -12.29 7.92
C THR A 79 35.52 -11.98 7.01
N ASP A 80 35.86 -12.89 6.10
CA ASP A 80 36.97 -12.76 5.16
C ASP A 80 36.66 -11.82 3.99
N LEU A 81 37.70 -11.17 3.45
CA LEU A 81 37.56 -10.15 2.41
C LEU A 81 37.12 -10.75 1.08
N GLU A 82 37.68 -11.91 0.70
CA GLU A 82 37.36 -12.58 -0.56
C GLU A 82 35.92 -13.14 -0.55
N GLU A 83 35.49 -13.67 0.59
CA GLU A 83 34.13 -14.17 0.78
C GLU A 83 33.08 -13.04 0.80
N LYS A 84 33.44 -11.84 1.29
CA LYS A 84 32.56 -10.66 1.28
C LYS A 84 32.23 -10.19 -0.13
N GLU A 85 33.20 -10.16 -1.03
CA GLU A 85 32.99 -9.75 -2.43
C GLU A 85 32.07 -10.74 -3.14
N SER A 86 32.32 -12.04 -3.00
CA SER A 86 31.46 -13.09 -3.58
C SER A 86 30.04 -13.03 -3.01
N PHE A 87 29.91 -12.86 -1.70
CA PHE A 87 28.61 -12.72 -1.04
C PHE A 87 27.87 -11.46 -1.50
N PHE A 88 28.55 -10.33 -1.60
CA PHE A 88 27.98 -9.08 -2.13
C PHE A 88 27.40 -9.30 -3.53
N MET A 89 28.19 -9.83 -4.46
CA MET A 89 27.75 -10.04 -5.85
C MET A 89 26.56 -11.01 -5.93
N SER A 90 26.59 -12.07 -5.12
CA SER A 90 25.48 -13.03 -5.00
C SER A 90 24.20 -12.37 -4.49
N GLN A 91 24.29 -11.53 -3.45
CA GLN A 91 23.12 -10.83 -2.92
C GLN A 91 22.56 -9.77 -3.88
N VAL A 92 23.42 -9.05 -4.59
CA VAL A 92 22.97 -8.07 -5.61
C VAL A 92 22.26 -8.78 -6.76
N ALA A 93 22.85 -9.85 -7.31
CA ALA A 93 22.22 -10.63 -8.38
C ALA A 93 20.89 -11.24 -7.95
N LEU A 94 20.82 -11.74 -6.71
CA LEU A 94 19.58 -12.25 -6.13
C LEU A 94 18.53 -11.15 -5.99
N GLY A 95 18.91 -9.98 -5.46
CA GLY A 95 18.02 -8.82 -5.35
C GLY A 95 17.47 -8.37 -6.70
N GLU A 96 18.33 -8.25 -7.71
CA GLU A 96 17.93 -7.88 -9.07
C GLU A 96 16.99 -8.90 -9.72
N SER A 97 17.24 -10.21 -9.53
CA SER A 97 16.35 -11.25 -10.05
C SER A 97 14.96 -11.23 -9.39
N LEU A 98 14.90 -10.92 -8.10
CA LEU A 98 13.65 -10.83 -7.34
C LEU A 98 12.87 -9.55 -7.67
N CYS A 99 13.56 -8.46 -8.04
CA CYS A 99 12.90 -7.26 -8.55
C CYS A 99 12.14 -7.50 -9.87
N ALA A 100 12.45 -8.56 -10.63
CA ALA A 100 11.70 -8.93 -11.82
C ALA A 100 10.40 -9.70 -11.51
N SER A 101 10.21 -10.16 -10.27
CA SER A 101 9.06 -10.98 -9.85
C SER A 101 8.09 -10.16 -8.99
N GLU A 102 6.82 -10.12 -9.39
CA GLU A 102 5.77 -9.48 -8.59
C GLU A 102 5.53 -10.29 -7.30
N GLY A 103 5.64 -9.63 -6.14
CA GLY A 103 5.41 -10.23 -4.81
C GLY A 103 6.68 -10.50 -4.00
N SER A 104 7.87 -10.47 -4.63
CA SER A 104 9.16 -10.72 -3.95
C SER A 104 9.93 -9.45 -3.57
N GLN A 105 9.26 -8.29 -3.54
CA GLN A 105 9.91 -7.01 -3.23
C GLN A 105 10.53 -6.98 -1.82
N VAL A 106 9.92 -7.69 -0.86
CA VAL A 106 10.45 -7.83 0.51
C VAL A 106 11.75 -8.63 0.53
N GLU A 107 11.79 -9.75 -0.19
CA GLU A 107 12.97 -10.61 -0.28
C GLU A 107 14.11 -9.91 -1.04
N ALA A 108 13.78 -9.17 -2.10
CA ALA A 108 14.72 -8.33 -2.83
C ALA A 108 15.36 -7.27 -1.91
N ALA A 109 14.54 -6.56 -1.13
CA ALA A 109 15.01 -5.55 -0.19
C ALA A 109 15.93 -6.15 0.90
N ILE A 110 15.63 -7.36 1.38
CA ILE A 110 16.50 -8.08 2.32
C ILE A 110 17.86 -8.43 1.68
N ALA A 111 17.88 -8.84 0.41
CA ALA A 111 19.10 -9.13 -0.31
C ALA A 111 19.98 -7.88 -0.44
N PHE A 112 19.40 -6.75 -0.83
CA PHE A 112 20.10 -5.47 -0.89
C PHE A 112 20.57 -4.97 0.48
N TRP A 113 19.79 -5.20 1.54
CA TRP A 113 20.20 -4.89 2.91
C TRP A 113 21.43 -5.71 3.34
N LYS A 114 21.48 -7.00 3.01
CA LYS A 114 22.66 -7.85 3.26
C LYS A 114 23.89 -7.34 2.51
N ALA A 115 23.71 -6.97 1.23
CA ALA A 115 24.78 -6.40 0.41
C ALA A 115 25.33 -5.10 1.03
N LEU A 116 24.46 -4.24 1.56
CA LEU A 116 24.86 -3.00 2.26
C LEU A 116 25.70 -3.26 3.52
N LYS A 117 25.46 -4.36 4.24
CA LYS A 117 26.21 -4.69 5.47
C LYS A 117 27.63 -5.17 5.23
N VAL A 118 27.90 -5.76 4.07
CA VAL A 118 29.25 -6.23 3.71
C VAL A 118 30.05 -5.21 2.91
N TYR A 119 29.41 -4.14 2.43
CA TYR A 119 30.05 -3.15 1.58
C TYR A 119 30.86 -2.11 2.40
N PRO A 120 32.09 -1.76 2.00
CA PRO A 120 32.95 -0.84 2.76
C PRO A 120 32.43 0.61 2.87
N GLN A 121 31.66 1.08 1.88
CA GLN A 121 31.16 2.47 1.77
C GLN A 121 29.65 2.49 1.44
N PRO A 122 28.76 2.22 2.40
CA PRO A 122 27.34 2.01 2.12
C PRO A 122 26.63 3.22 1.48
N GLN A 123 27.14 4.44 1.67
CA GLN A 123 26.58 5.66 1.08
C GLN A 123 26.65 5.66 -0.46
N ASP A 124 27.77 5.21 -1.02
CA ASP A 124 27.96 5.16 -2.48
C ASP A 124 27.02 4.13 -3.11
N LEU A 125 26.84 2.99 -2.44
CA LEU A 125 25.97 1.92 -2.89
C LEU A 125 24.49 2.33 -2.88
N ILE A 126 24.06 3.10 -1.86
CA ILE A 126 22.71 3.67 -1.82
C ILE A 126 22.45 4.58 -3.02
N GLY A 127 23.43 5.41 -3.40
CA GLY A 127 23.30 6.30 -4.56
C GLY A 127 23.20 5.56 -5.91
N ILE A 128 23.72 4.34 -5.99
CA ILE A 128 23.54 3.46 -7.15
C ILE A 128 22.13 2.85 -7.12
N TYR A 129 21.71 2.30 -5.98
CA TYR A 129 20.38 1.70 -5.85
C TYR A 129 19.24 2.67 -6.13
N ASP A 130 19.37 3.93 -5.74
CA ASP A 130 18.38 4.99 -6.05
C ASP A 130 18.12 5.13 -7.56
N LYS A 131 19.09 4.74 -8.40
CA LYS A 131 18.99 4.83 -9.87
C LYS A 131 18.63 3.51 -10.54
N THR A 132 18.98 2.37 -9.94
CA THR A 132 18.87 1.06 -10.60
C THR A 132 17.76 0.18 -10.05
N VAL A 133 17.35 0.38 -8.80
CA VAL A 133 16.36 -0.46 -8.11
C VAL A 133 14.97 0.17 -8.22
N PRO A 134 13.90 -0.61 -8.46
CA PRO A 134 12.53 -0.09 -8.46
C PRO A 134 12.14 0.58 -7.14
N LYS A 135 11.36 1.67 -7.24
CA LYS A 135 10.95 2.49 -6.08
C LYS A 135 10.28 1.69 -4.95
N GLU A 136 9.45 0.71 -5.30
CA GLU A 136 8.76 -0.14 -4.32
C GLU A 136 9.73 -0.93 -3.44
N THR A 137 10.80 -1.48 -4.02
CA THR A 137 11.84 -2.21 -3.28
C THR A 137 12.70 -1.26 -2.44
N LEU A 138 12.99 -0.05 -2.94
CA LEU A 138 13.74 0.97 -2.21
C LEU A 138 13.01 1.46 -0.96
N GLU A 139 11.69 1.66 -1.04
CA GLU A 139 10.88 2.06 0.13
C GLU A 139 10.95 1.01 1.25
N ILE A 140 10.84 -0.27 0.88
CA ILE A 140 10.96 -1.40 1.82
C ILE A 140 12.39 -1.48 2.39
N LEU A 141 13.42 -1.26 1.56
CA LEU A 141 14.81 -1.23 2.00
C LEU A 141 15.05 -0.11 3.03
N ALA A 142 14.49 1.08 2.81
CA ALA A 142 14.60 2.20 3.74
C ALA A 142 13.93 1.85 5.09
N GLU A 143 12.77 1.19 5.06
CA GLU A 143 12.10 0.69 6.26
C GLU A 143 12.96 -0.35 7.01
N LEU A 144 13.57 -1.30 6.30
CA LEU A 144 14.50 -2.28 6.89
C LEU A 144 15.71 -1.62 7.55
N ILE A 145 16.29 -0.58 6.94
CA ILE A 145 17.41 0.19 7.52
C ILE A 145 16.97 0.92 8.79
N ALA A 146 15.77 1.51 8.81
CA ALA A 146 15.23 2.17 9.99
C ALA A 146 14.98 1.17 11.14
N LEU A 147 14.47 -0.01 10.83
CA LEU A 147 14.22 -1.09 11.79
C LEU A 147 15.50 -1.69 12.39
N ASP A 148 16.61 -1.66 11.65
CA ASP A 148 17.90 -2.21 12.09
C ASP A 148 18.64 -1.31 13.09
N GLY A 149 18.09 -0.13 13.42
CA GLY A 149 18.68 0.77 14.43
C GLY A 149 19.70 1.76 13.86
N GLY A 150 19.57 2.11 12.57
CA GLY A 150 20.18 3.31 11.99
C GLY A 150 21.70 3.41 12.13
N GLN A 151 22.44 2.71 11.28
CA GLN A 151 23.80 3.17 10.96
C GLN A 151 23.68 4.37 10.00
N SER A 152 23.45 5.55 10.58
CA SER A 152 23.62 6.89 9.98
C SER A 152 23.39 6.99 8.46
N THR A 153 22.15 6.79 8.02
CA THR A 153 21.70 7.32 6.72
C THR A 153 21.05 8.67 7.02
N GLY A 154 21.83 9.74 6.83
CA GLY A 154 21.35 11.10 6.98
C GLY A 154 20.16 11.32 6.04
N ALA A 155 18.96 11.32 6.61
CA ALA A 155 17.76 11.77 5.97
C ALA A 155 17.97 13.22 5.51
N LYS A 156 18.22 13.42 4.21
CA LYS A 156 17.93 14.70 3.57
C LYS A 156 16.46 14.70 3.18
N THR A 157 15.61 14.91 4.18
CA THR A 157 14.34 15.61 3.97
C THR A 157 14.69 17.06 3.68
N GLY A 158 14.52 17.49 2.43
CA GLY A 158 14.85 18.84 1.99
C GLY A 158 14.19 19.17 0.67
N THR A 159 12.87 19.05 0.61
CA THR A 159 12.05 19.77 -0.38
C THR A 159 11.91 21.20 0.15
N ASP A 160 12.91 22.05 -0.12
CA ASP A 160 12.76 23.50 -0.11
C ASP A 160 12.44 23.94 -1.55
N ASP A 161 11.17 23.83 -1.93
CA ASP A 161 10.64 24.56 -3.08
C ASP A 161 10.45 26.02 -2.65
N ASN A 162 11.50 26.82 -2.82
CA ASN A 162 11.44 28.27 -2.74
C ASN A 162 10.95 28.80 -4.09
N ILE A 163 9.68 29.19 -4.15
CA ILE A 163 9.10 30.07 -5.18
C ILE A 163 8.70 31.36 -4.48
N GLU A 164 9.62 32.34 -4.42
CA GLU A 164 9.42 33.73 -4.85
C GLU A 164 10.77 34.47 -4.95
#